data_AF-A0A412CRB2-F1
#
_entry.id   AF-A0A412CRB2-F1
#
_cell.length_a   1.000
_cell.length_b   1.000
_cell.length_c   1.000
_cell.angle_alpha   90.00
_cell.angle_beta   90.00
_cell.angle_gamma   90.00
#
_symmetry.space_group_name_H-M   'P 1'
#
loop_
_entity.id
_entity.type
_entity.pdbx_description
1 polymer ?
#
loop_
_entity_poly.entity_id
_entity_poly.type
_entity_poly.pdbx_seq_one_letter_code
_entity_poly.pdbx_strand_id
1 'polypeptide(L)'
;MNLKHLFFLAVAGTLAVACSEVNENSLTDGDGQRMLRTISSGNDRFTTRLNSETSEWENGDAIGIYMFDTEDKNVLNDALNVKYTTIGEGLTANFSSDPGIAIYDMPTNFVAYYPHTTSADVIDATAALYKVDVSDQSNGISAHDLMWAKAANQSTESLLAGGLSFTFHHQLVLLRVKITNENVSNVTSITVGGMNTTAIFSLIDGKLTNMDTQKSISLQKTGDKSFIGIMLPTEELINKMSLTIMADGGKYQYTVPEGSKIDKFVAGYEYTFNINVGKETSGEIGGGSGSNTPWGDGGSEDGDGDKVSENEAIPADYAQKAINAETNLSTILSGASGKVALVFAANAEAYTFSDAIVVPEAVTELLLIGDTEKQVKMNLKQIQYTSLQKIALNNLDITGDNSTALLTNNETAQLATDAVVDFKKCNFSNMKTVCDWPTRNDGVQNLLSAVLINNCLFENMESIFNYYGSKAITITNSTLYKMTERAVYVKDANGVVITVENCTLADLGKTPFESQYGNGNLYYKNNISACFVTSNPNIGYKMDVREFSGNYAAAATEAGQLPVLNVHGKAIDANTFPNAWIDTSKTVTELFEDAGNGNFKLKIDAQVGDPRWYKNVK
;
A
#
# COMPACT_ATOMS: atom_id res chain seq x y z
N MET A 1 -30.19 79.13 -5.09
CA MET A 1 -29.14 80.11 -5.47
C MET A 1 -27.80 79.42 -5.16
N ASN A 2 -26.88 79.09 -6.07
CA ASN A 2 -26.72 79.39 -7.49
C ASN A 2 -26.13 78.20 -8.25
N LEU A 3 -26.57 78.13 -9.50
CA LEU A 3 -26.26 77.23 -10.61
C LEU A 3 -24.90 77.58 -11.27
N LYS A 4 -24.20 76.58 -11.84
CA LYS A 4 -23.34 76.63 -13.06
C LYS A 4 -22.69 75.23 -13.28
N HIS A 5 -23.35 74.35 -14.02
CA HIS A 5 -23.07 73.94 -15.43
C HIS A 5 -21.74 73.19 -15.64
N LEU A 6 -21.83 71.90 -16.05
CA LEU A 6 -21.38 71.48 -17.40
C LEU A 6 -21.92 70.07 -17.80
N PHE A 7 -22.59 70.06 -18.97
CA PHE A 7 -22.89 69.03 -19.98
C PHE A 7 -23.25 67.55 -19.69
N PHE A 8 -24.40 67.21 -20.29
CA PHE A 8 -24.91 65.92 -20.82
C PHE A 8 -23.89 64.83 -21.18
N LEU A 9 -24.20 63.59 -20.79
CA LEU A 9 -24.50 62.49 -21.74
C LEU A 9 -25.07 61.27 -20.98
N ALA A 10 -26.33 60.95 -21.24
CA ALA A 10 -26.90 59.65 -20.95
C ALA A 10 -26.53 58.71 -22.11
N VAL A 11 -25.80 57.64 -21.82
CA VAL A 11 -25.64 56.51 -22.75
C VAL A 11 -26.43 55.35 -22.20
N ALA A 12 -27.57 55.10 -22.85
CA ALA A 12 -28.23 53.82 -22.82
C ALA A 12 -27.31 52.80 -23.52
N GLY A 13 -26.69 51.91 -22.74
CA GLY A 13 -25.96 50.77 -23.27
C GLY A 13 -26.96 49.74 -23.79
N THR A 14 -27.17 49.73 -25.10
CA THR A 14 -27.82 48.65 -25.84
C THR A 14 -27.13 47.32 -25.52
N LEU A 15 -27.91 46.33 -25.09
CA LEU A 15 -27.55 44.91 -25.15
C LEU A 15 -27.19 44.58 -26.61
N ALA A 16 -25.90 44.57 -26.93
CA ALA A 16 -25.43 43.91 -28.12
C ALA A 16 -25.47 42.41 -27.82
N VAL A 17 -26.52 41.73 -28.29
CA VAL A 17 -26.43 40.31 -28.61
C VAL A 17 -25.33 40.21 -29.65
N ALA A 18 -24.13 39.84 -29.22
CA ALA A 18 -23.08 39.42 -30.11
C ALA A 18 -23.47 38.03 -30.64
N CYS A 19 -24.36 38.02 -31.63
CA CYS A 19 -24.24 37.03 -32.69
C CYS A 19 -22.91 37.34 -33.38
N SER A 20 -21.81 36.77 -32.89
CA SER A 20 -20.68 36.54 -33.77
C SER A 20 -21.20 35.62 -34.85
N GLU A 21 -21.33 36.13 -36.08
CA GLU A 21 -21.44 35.28 -37.25
C GLU A 21 -20.32 34.24 -37.14
N VAL A 22 -20.71 33.00 -36.88
CA VAL A 22 -19.81 31.86 -36.97
C VAL A 22 -19.49 31.79 -38.46
N ASN A 23 -18.33 32.35 -38.83
CA ASN A 23 -17.75 32.15 -40.14
C ASN A 23 -17.82 30.64 -40.39
N GLU A 24 -18.52 30.20 -41.44
CA GLU A 24 -18.67 28.78 -41.75
C GLU A 24 -17.27 28.16 -41.69
N ASN A 25 -17.01 27.34 -40.67
CA ASN A 25 -15.81 26.53 -40.62
C ASN A 25 -15.87 25.73 -41.91
N SER A 26 -14.99 26.04 -42.87
CA SER A 26 -14.70 25.14 -43.97
C SER A 26 -14.34 23.82 -43.31
N LEU A 27 -15.29 22.89 -43.27
CA LEU A 27 -15.06 21.54 -42.78
C LEU A 27 -14.04 20.86 -43.68
N THR A 28 -13.73 21.39 -44.87
CA THR A 28 -12.70 20.88 -45.76
C THR A 28 -11.31 21.42 -45.43
N ASP A 29 -10.31 20.54 -45.33
CA ASP A 29 -8.90 20.90 -45.30
C ASP A 29 -8.38 21.35 -46.69
N GLY A 30 -7.07 21.61 -46.80
CA GLY A 30 -6.44 22.06 -48.05
C GLY A 30 -6.56 21.06 -49.21
N ASP A 31 -6.88 19.80 -48.93
CA ASP A 31 -7.04 18.71 -49.89
C ASP A 31 -8.53 18.36 -50.15
N GLY A 32 -9.46 19.08 -49.51
CA GLY A 32 -10.91 18.88 -49.67
C GLY A 32 -11.52 17.80 -48.75
N GLN A 33 -10.76 17.28 -47.78
CA GLN A 33 -11.23 16.27 -46.81
C GLN A 33 -12.02 16.95 -45.67
N ARG A 34 -13.19 16.41 -45.34
CA ARG A 34 -14.04 16.91 -44.25
C ARG A 34 -13.44 16.59 -42.88
N MET A 35 -13.29 17.58 -41.99
CA MET A 35 -12.58 17.54 -40.72
C MET A 35 -13.45 18.10 -39.59
N LEU A 36 -13.56 17.35 -38.52
CA LEU A 36 -14.19 17.76 -37.27
C LEU A 36 -13.19 18.58 -36.44
N ARG A 37 -13.16 19.90 -36.60
CA ARG A 37 -12.16 20.77 -35.95
C ARG A 37 -12.60 21.36 -34.61
N THR A 38 -13.90 21.35 -34.34
CA THR A 38 -14.49 21.91 -33.11
C THR A 38 -15.55 20.99 -32.56
N ILE A 39 -15.56 20.81 -31.24
CA ILE A 39 -16.51 19.97 -30.50
C ILE A 39 -16.94 20.70 -29.22
N SER A 40 -18.09 20.35 -28.63
CA SER A 40 -18.57 20.96 -27.37
C SER A 40 -18.73 19.94 -26.24
N SER A 41 -18.57 20.38 -24.99
CA SER A 41 -18.79 19.56 -23.78
C SER A 41 -20.26 19.31 -23.44
N GLY A 42 -21.21 19.64 -24.32
CA GLY A 42 -22.65 19.59 -24.01
C GLY A 42 -23.08 20.61 -22.95
N ASN A 43 -24.36 20.55 -22.54
CA ASN A 43 -25.01 21.52 -21.63
C ASN A 43 -25.44 20.92 -20.28
N ASP A 44 -24.98 19.72 -19.95
CA ASP A 44 -25.38 19.03 -18.71
C ASP A 44 -24.45 19.42 -17.56
N ARG A 45 -24.98 19.55 -16.35
CA ARG A 45 -24.20 19.96 -15.17
C ARG A 45 -23.10 18.96 -14.78
N PHE A 46 -23.19 17.71 -15.24
CA PHE A 46 -22.18 16.67 -15.03
C PHE A 46 -20.98 16.80 -15.98
N THR A 47 -21.00 17.76 -16.92
CA THR A 47 -19.98 17.91 -17.96
C THR A 47 -18.85 18.87 -17.61
N THR A 48 -18.85 19.42 -16.40
CA THR A 48 -17.79 20.30 -15.90
C THR A 48 -16.68 19.52 -15.23
N ARG A 49 -15.43 19.78 -15.61
CA ARG A 49 -14.27 19.24 -14.88
C ARG A 49 -14.15 19.85 -13.48
N LEU A 50 -13.47 19.12 -12.60
CA LEU A 50 -13.21 19.55 -11.23
C LEU A 50 -11.94 20.41 -11.15
N ASN A 51 -12.11 21.65 -10.69
CA ASN A 51 -11.02 22.46 -10.13
C ASN A 51 -11.33 22.78 -8.66
N SER A 52 -10.33 23.21 -7.90
CA SER A 52 -10.47 23.40 -6.44
C SER A 52 -11.38 24.57 -6.04
N GLU A 53 -11.92 25.35 -6.98
CA GLU A 53 -12.59 26.64 -6.71
C GLU A 53 -13.99 26.78 -7.36
N THR A 54 -14.14 26.52 -8.65
CA THR A 54 -15.34 26.86 -9.44
C THR A 54 -16.00 25.71 -10.19
N SER A 55 -15.32 24.57 -10.34
CA SER A 55 -15.75 23.43 -11.17
C SER A 55 -16.13 23.84 -12.60
N GLU A 56 -15.20 24.48 -13.29
CA GLU A 56 -15.35 24.97 -14.66
C GLU A 56 -14.20 24.48 -15.52
N TRP A 57 -14.39 24.36 -16.83
CA TRP A 57 -13.29 24.19 -17.78
C TRP A 57 -12.38 25.43 -17.76
N GLU A 58 -11.07 25.24 -17.70
CA GLU A 58 -10.04 26.27 -17.78
C GLU A 58 -9.38 26.31 -19.15
N ASN A 59 -8.72 27.42 -19.44
CA ASN A 59 -7.91 27.55 -20.63
C ASN A 59 -6.73 26.56 -20.60
N GLY A 60 -6.62 25.74 -21.65
CA GLY A 60 -5.53 24.77 -21.79
C GLY A 60 -5.88 23.35 -21.34
N ASP A 61 -7.06 23.12 -20.74
CA ASP A 61 -7.59 21.77 -20.57
C ASP A 61 -7.69 21.06 -21.92
N ALA A 62 -7.40 19.76 -21.93
CA ALA A 62 -7.41 18.98 -23.14
C ALA A 62 -8.08 17.63 -22.95
N ILE A 63 -8.79 17.19 -23.99
CA ILE A 63 -9.43 15.88 -24.09
C ILE A 63 -8.79 15.06 -25.21
N GLY A 64 -8.80 13.75 -25.06
CA GLY A 64 -8.44 12.81 -26.12
C GLY A 64 -9.68 12.19 -26.73
N ILE A 65 -9.77 12.20 -28.06
CA ILE A 65 -10.91 11.64 -28.79
C ILE A 65 -10.46 10.43 -29.60
N TYR A 66 -11.29 9.38 -29.58
CA TYR A 66 -11.18 8.25 -30.48
C TYR A 66 -12.43 8.13 -31.35
N MET A 67 -12.24 7.67 -32.58
CA MET A 67 -13.31 7.35 -33.51
C MET A 67 -13.24 5.88 -33.91
N PHE A 68 -14.38 5.19 -33.79
CA PHE A 68 -14.51 3.77 -34.06
C PHE A 68 -15.57 3.50 -35.13
N ASP A 69 -15.39 2.36 -35.81
CA ASP A 69 -16.49 1.73 -36.55
C ASP A 69 -17.66 1.41 -35.61
N THR A 70 -18.89 1.48 -36.12
CA THR A 70 -20.10 1.05 -35.45
C THR A 70 -20.15 -0.42 -35.10
N GLU A 71 -19.48 -1.30 -35.87
CA GLU A 71 -19.58 -2.76 -35.74
C GLU A 71 -18.39 -3.41 -35.00
N ASP A 72 -17.15 -3.10 -35.38
CA ASP A 72 -15.97 -3.89 -34.97
C ASP A 72 -15.11 -3.27 -33.85
N LYS A 73 -15.50 -2.10 -33.29
CA LYS A 73 -14.73 -1.36 -32.25
C LYS A 73 -13.26 -1.06 -32.64
N ASN A 74 -12.89 -1.21 -33.91
CA ASN A 74 -11.59 -0.83 -34.42
C ASN A 74 -11.51 0.69 -34.60
N VAL A 75 -10.37 1.28 -34.24
CA VAL A 75 -10.13 2.71 -34.43
C VAL A 75 -9.92 3.00 -35.91
N LEU A 76 -10.60 4.03 -36.42
CA LEU A 76 -10.56 4.41 -37.83
C LEU A 76 -9.46 5.45 -38.11
N ASN A 77 -8.67 5.20 -39.17
CA ASN A 77 -7.74 6.13 -39.83
C ASN A 77 -6.94 7.04 -38.88
N ASP A 78 -6.21 6.41 -37.95
CA ASP A 78 -5.32 7.08 -37.00
C ASP A 78 -6.00 8.12 -36.08
N ALA A 79 -7.33 8.11 -35.98
CA ALA A 79 -8.09 8.86 -34.98
C ALA A 79 -7.94 8.24 -33.58
N LEU A 80 -6.69 8.06 -33.17
CA LEU A 80 -6.22 7.48 -31.91
C LEU A 80 -5.83 8.61 -30.98
N ASN A 81 -6.58 8.80 -29.89
CA ASN A 81 -6.26 9.79 -28.85
C ASN A 81 -6.01 11.20 -29.41
N VAL A 82 -6.83 11.66 -30.36
CA VAL A 82 -6.62 12.96 -30.99
C VAL A 82 -6.90 14.06 -29.97
N LYS A 83 -5.92 14.93 -29.75
CA LYS A 83 -6.00 16.01 -28.76
C LYS A 83 -6.91 17.13 -29.22
N TYR A 84 -7.87 17.52 -28.37
CA TYR A 84 -8.65 18.75 -28.50
C TYR A 84 -8.46 19.59 -27.23
N THR A 85 -8.26 20.90 -27.39
CA THR A 85 -7.97 21.82 -26.28
C THR A 85 -9.08 22.87 -26.16
N THR A 86 -9.42 23.28 -24.94
CA THR A 86 -10.47 24.27 -24.66
C THR A 86 -10.26 25.60 -25.39
N ILE A 87 -11.36 26.21 -25.82
CA ILE A 87 -11.46 27.53 -26.44
C ILE A 87 -12.31 28.41 -25.51
N GLY A 88 -11.70 28.90 -24.43
CA GLY A 88 -12.38 29.65 -23.38
C GLY A 88 -12.65 28.82 -22.12
N GLU A 89 -13.30 29.46 -21.15
CA GLU A 89 -13.51 28.96 -19.79
C GLU A 89 -15.00 28.97 -19.42
N GLY A 90 -15.39 28.10 -18.49
CA GLY A 90 -16.73 28.09 -17.91
C GLY A 90 -17.33 26.69 -17.73
N LEU A 91 -18.61 26.66 -17.36
CA LEU A 91 -19.34 25.42 -17.07
C LEU A 91 -19.51 24.52 -18.32
N THR A 92 -19.41 25.11 -19.51
CA THR A 92 -19.39 24.40 -20.79
C THR A 92 -18.23 24.92 -21.60
N ALA A 93 -17.51 24.05 -22.30
CA ALA A 93 -16.40 24.42 -23.15
C ALA A 93 -16.60 23.94 -24.59
N ASN A 94 -16.14 24.76 -25.53
CA ASN A 94 -15.81 24.30 -26.86
C ASN A 94 -14.34 23.89 -26.88
N PHE A 95 -13.98 22.88 -27.66
CA PHE A 95 -12.62 22.45 -27.85
C PHE A 95 -12.25 22.47 -29.33
N SER A 96 -11.00 22.79 -29.63
CA SER A 96 -10.46 22.76 -31.00
C SER A 96 -9.27 21.83 -31.14
N SER A 97 -9.09 21.33 -32.37
CA SER A 97 -7.90 20.64 -32.83
C SER A 97 -7.58 21.05 -34.26
N ASP A 98 -6.30 21.09 -34.60
CA ASP A 98 -5.77 21.33 -35.95
C ASP A 98 -4.73 20.26 -36.26
N PRO A 99 -4.95 19.35 -37.24
CA PRO A 99 -6.02 19.37 -38.25
C PRO A 99 -7.39 18.82 -37.80
N GLY A 100 -7.51 18.19 -36.63
CA GLY A 100 -8.75 17.53 -36.16
C GLY A 100 -8.94 16.11 -36.71
N ILE A 101 -10.15 15.55 -36.55
CA ILE A 101 -10.50 14.19 -37.00
C ILE A 101 -11.21 14.22 -38.35
N ALA A 102 -10.77 13.39 -39.30
CA ALA A 102 -11.46 13.24 -40.59
C ALA A 102 -12.86 12.61 -40.44
N ILE A 103 -13.85 13.18 -41.12
CA ILE A 103 -15.25 12.71 -41.13
C ILE A 103 -15.46 11.75 -42.33
N TYR A 104 -16.15 10.64 -42.08
CA TYR A 104 -16.43 9.60 -43.09
C TYR A 104 -17.87 9.66 -43.58
N ASP A 105 -18.11 9.15 -44.79
CA ASP A 105 -19.44 8.94 -45.37
C ASP A 105 -20.09 7.63 -44.87
N MET A 106 -19.94 7.35 -43.57
CA MET A 106 -20.61 6.26 -42.86
C MET A 106 -20.85 6.66 -41.40
N PRO A 107 -21.84 6.08 -40.71
CA PRO A 107 -22.02 6.31 -39.28
C PRO A 107 -20.80 5.87 -38.47
N THR A 108 -20.39 6.66 -37.48
CA THR A 108 -19.24 6.34 -36.61
C THR A 108 -19.58 6.51 -35.12
N ASN A 109 -18.82 5.82 -34.27
CA ASN A 109 -18.87 6.01 -32.83
C ASN A 109 -17.68 6.87 -32.40
N PHE A 110 -17.91 7.77 -31.45
CA PHE A 110 -16.85 8.54 -30.82
C PHE A 110 -16.85 8.32 -29.32
N VAL A 111 -15.66 8.30 -28.73
CA VAL A 111 -15.47 8.44 -27.28
C VAL A 111 -14.48 9.55 -27.02
N ALA A 112 -14.66 10.23 -25.89
CA ALA A 112 -13.73 11.24 -25.43
C ALA A 112 -13.44 11.05 -23.94
N TYR A 113 -12.25 11.46 -23.52
CA TYR A 113 -11.87 11.46 -22.11
C TYR A 113 -11.05 12.69 -21.72
N TYR A 114 -11.09 13.01 -20.43
CA TYR A 114 -10.28 14.01 -19.76
C TYR A 114 -9.59 13.37 -18.53
N PRO A 115 -8.37 13.77 -18.15
CA PRO A 115 -7.48 14.68 -18.86
C PRO A 115 -6.67 13.97 -19.96
N HIS A 116 -6.49 14.64 -21.11
CA HIS A 116 -5.68 14.12 -22.22
C HIS A 116 -4.22 13.92 -21.80
N THR A 117 -3.66 12.76 -22.18
CA THR A 117 -2.25 12.44 -21.97
C THR A 117 -1.68 11.64 -23.12
N THR A 118 -0.35 11.68 -23.28
CA THR A 118 0.42 10.82 -24.20
C THR A 118 1.47 10.00 -23.44
N SER A 119 1.47 10.04 -22.11
CA SER A 119 2.40 9.25 -21.31
C SER A 119 2.03 7.78 -21.36
N ALA A 120 2.96 6.92 -21.80
CA ALA A 120 2.77 5.47 -21.84
C ALA A 120 2.53 4.85 -20.44
N ASP A 121 2.93 5.56 -19.39
CA ASP A 121 2.67 5.17 -18.00
C ASP A 121 1.21 5.37 -17.61
N VAL A 122 0.48 6.25 -18.30
CA VAL A 122 -0.91 6.63 -18.00
C VAL A 122 -1.89 6.13 -19.05
N ILE A 123 -1.49 6.02 -20.33
CA ILE A 123 -2.39 5.54 -21.39
C ILE A 123 -1.70 4.54 -22.32
N ASP A 124 -2.38 3.43 -22.61
CA ASP A 124 -2.13 2.64 -23.81
C ASP A 124 -3.02 3.21 -24.92
N ALA A 125 -2.44 4.09 -25.73
CA ALA A 125 -3.20 4.82 -26.74
C ALA A 125 -3.77 3.88 -27.82
N THR A 126 -3.09 2.78 -28.13
CA THR A 126 -3.52 1.82 -29.17
C THR A 126 -4.63 0.91 -28.67
N ALA A 127 -4.52 0.41 -27.43
CA ALA A 127 -5.57 -0.38 -26.80
C ALA A 127 -6.73 0.47 -26.24
N ALA A 128 -6.57 1.80 -26.24
CA ALA A 128 -7.51 2.75 -25.64
C ALA A 128 -7.80 2.43 -24.17
N LEU A 129 -6.73 2.14 -23.40
CA LEU A 129 -6.79 1.85 -21.97
C LEU A 129 -6.12 2.97 -21.17
N TYR A 130 -6.88 3.59 -20.29
CA TYR A 130 -6.39 4.61 -19.37
C TYR A 130 -6.07 3.98 -18.01
N LYS A 131 -4.83 4.15 -17.53
CA LYS A 131 -4.35 3.67 -16.23
C LYS A 131 -4.60 4.76 -15.19
N VAL A 132 -5.44 4.45 -14.22
CA VAL A 132 -5.79 5.33 -13.11
C VAL A 132 -4.85 5.04 -11.94
N ASP A 133 -4.27 6.10 -11.36
CA ASP A 133 -3.58 6.07 -10.06
C ASP A 133 -4.04 7.28 -9.24
N VAL A 134 -4.60 7.03 -8.05
CA VAL A 134 -5.13 8.05 -7.13
C VAL A 134 -4.32 8.18 -5.84
N SER A 135 -3.12 7.60 -5.76
CA SER A 135 -2.38 7.47 -4.49
C SER A 135 -1.82 8.78 -3.90
N ASP A 136 -1.42 9.76 -4.71
CA ASP A 136 -0.93 11.05 -4.20
C ASP A 136 -1.59 12.22 -4.94
N GLN A 137 -2.42 12.96 -4.21
CA GLN A 137 -3.17 14.10 -4.73
C GLN A 137 -2.88 15.38 -3.92
N SER A 138 -1.80 15.37 -3.13
CA SER A 138 -1.44 16.49 -2.25
C SER A 138 -1.18 17.80 -3.01
N ASN A 139 -0.73 17.71 -4.27
CA ASN A 139 -0.43 18.84 -5.14
C ASN A 139 -1.58 19.25 -6.07
N GLY A 140 -2.76 18.62 -5.95
CA GLY A 140 -3.93 18.92 -6.79
C GLY A 140 -4.66 17.66 -7.25
N ILE A 141 -5.96 17.78 -7.47
CA ILE A 141 -6.83 16.65 -7.86
C ILE A 141 -7.21 16.61 -9.34
N SER A 142 -7.01 17.69 -10.10
CA SER A 142 -7.50 17.80 -11.49
C SER A 142 -6.88 16.76 -12.43
N ALA A 143 -5.60 16.40 -12.20
CA ALA A 143 -4.93 15.35 -12.95
C ALA A 143 -5.53 13.94 -12.72
N HIS A 144 -6.31 13.77 -11.64
CA HIS A 144 -6.94 12.51 -11.27
C HIS A 144 -8.44 12.49 -11.62
N ASP A 145 -9.00 13.59 -12.13
CA ASP A 145 -10.42 13.70 -12.45
C ASP A 145 -10.77 13.05 -13.80
N LEU A 146 -10.75 11.72 -13.84
CA LEU A 146 -11.09 10.99 -15.06
C LEU A 146 -12.56 11.20 -15.43
N MET A 147 -12.79 11.88 -16.54
CA MET A 147 -14.11 12.01 -17.17
C MET A 147 -14.15 11.27 -18.50
N TRP A 148 -15.31 10.73 -18.85
CA TRP A 148 -15.52 10.00 -20.10
C TRP A 148 -16.88 10.31 -20.71
N ALA A 149 -16.93 10.31 -22.04
CA ALA A 149 -18.13 10.54 -22.82
C ALA A 149 -18.16 9.63 -24.05
N LYS A 150 -19.37 9.30 -24.52
CA LYS A 150 -19.58 8.52 -25.74
C LYS A 150 -20.70 9.12 -26.59
N ALA A 151 -20.44 9.27 -27.88
CA ALA A 151 -21.42 9.65 -28.88
C ALA A 151 -21.49 8.52 -29.93
N ALA A 152 -22.56 7.73 -29.88
CA ALA A 152 -22.70 6.57 -30.76
C ALA A 152 -23.48 6.92 -32.04
N ASN A 153 -23.21 6.18 -33.12
CA ASN A 153 -23.97 6.20 -34.37
C ASN A 153 -24.16 7.61 -34.97
N GLN A 154 -23.09 8.40 -35.00
CA GLN A 154 -23.09 9.75 -35.52
C GLN A 154 -23.03 9.72 -37.06
N SER A 155 -24.04 10.27 -37.73
CA SER A 155 -24.06 10.36 -39.19
C SER A 155 -23.20 11.52 -39.69
N THR A 156 -22.68 11.40 -40.91
CA THR A 156 -21.97 12.47 -41.61
C THR A 156 -22.79 13.76 -41.63
N GLU A 157 -24.08 13.69 -41.95
CA GLU A 157 -24.97 14.86 -42.00
C GLU A 157 -25.08 15.55 -40.64
N SER A 158 -25.21 14.79 -39.54
CA SER A 158 -25.29 15.34 -38.18
C SER A 158 -23.99 16.04 -37.78
N LEU A 159 -22.85 15.44 -38.07
CA LEU A 159 -21.53 16.01 -37.76
C LEU A 159 -21.27 17.30 -38.54
N LEU A 160 -21.73 17.39 -39.80
CA LEU A 160 -21.57 18.59 -40.63
C LEU A 160 -22.55 19.71 -40.26
N ALA A 161 -23.78 19.37 -39.83
CA ALA A 161 -24.81 20.35 -39.53
C ALA A 161 -24.67 20.96 -38.12
N GLY A 162 -24.21 20.19 -37.13
CA GLY A 162 -24.19 20.61 -35.73
C GLY A 162 -22.88 20.37 -34.97
N GLY A 163 -21.86 19.78 -35.61
CA GLY A 163 -20.62 19.36 -34.95
C GLY A 163 -20.82 18.13 -34.06
N LEU A 164 -19.83 17.85 -33.20
CA LEU A 164 -19.88 16.78 -32.19
C LEU A 164 -20.02 17.38 -30.80
N SER A 165 -20.95 16.85 -30.01
CA SER A 165 -21.15 17.24 -28.62
C SER A 165 -21.04 16.01 -27.71
N PHE A 166 -20.30 16.15 -26.61
CA PHE A 166 -20.09 15.09 -25.64
C PHE A 166 -20.71 15.44 -24.30
N THR A 167 -21.51 14.54 -23.74
CA THR A 167 -21.89 14.61 -22.33
C THR A 167 -20.85 13.82 -21.52
N PHE A 168 -19.93 14.54 -20.89
CA PHE A 168 -18.95 13.94 -19.99
C PHE A 168 -19.57 13.54 -18.66
N HIS A 169 -19.08 12.43 -18.12
CA HIS A 169 -19.39 11.95 -16.79
C HIS A 169 -18.10 11.59 -16.06
N HIS A 170 -18.01 11.94 -14.77
CA HIS A 170 -16.93 11.51 -13.91
C HIS A 170 -16.98 9.99 -13.69
N GLN A 171 -15.83 9.33 -13.81
CA GLN A 171 -15.73 7.87 -13.73
C GLN A 171 -15.25 7.37 -12.36
N LEU A 172 -14.82 8.28 -11.50
CA LEU A 172 -14.27 8.01 -10.18
C LEU A 172 -15.22 8.54 -9.10
N VAL A 173 -14.74 8.85 -7.88
CA VAL A 173 -15.54 9.33 -6.75
C VAL A 173 -14.87 10.56 -6.15
N LEU A 174 -15.62 11.60 -5.78
CA LEU A 174 -15.07 12.74 -5.03
C LEU A 174 -15.31 12.57 -3.53
N LEU A 175 -14.24 12.52 -2.75
CA LEU A 175 -14.28 12.52 -1.29
C LEU A 175 -13.99 13.91 -0.75
N ARG A 176 -14.86 14.41 0.14
CA ARG A 176 -14.60 15.59 0.96
C ARG A 176 -14.47 15.18 2.42
N VAL A 177 -13.44 15.68 3.09
CA VAL A 177 -13.26 15.54 4.53
C VAL A 177 -13.17 16.91 5.16
N LYS A 178 -14.00 17.17 6.17
CA LYS A 178 -14.05 18.43 6.90
C LYS A 178 -13.82 18.17 8.38
N ILE A 179 -12.85 18.84 8.98
CA ILE A 179 -12.64 18.79 10.43
C ILE A 179 -13.52 19.86 11.09
N THR A 180 -14.44 19.45 11.95
CA THR A 180 -15.53 20.31 12.45
C THR A 180 -15.28 20.89 13.85
N ASN A 181 -14.27 20.43 14.60
CA ASN A 181 -13.94 21.01 15.90
C ASN A 181 -13.57 22.49 15.80
N GLU A 182 -14.14 23.30 16.68
CA GLU A 182 -13.68 24.68 16.85
C GLU A 182 -12.27 24.76 17.44
N ASN A 183 -11.93 23.87 18.39
CA ASN A 183 -10.67 23.93 19.16
C ASN A 183 -9.42 23.45 18.41
N VAL A 184 -9.58 22.80 17.26
CA VAL A 184 -8.44 22.38 16.44
C VAL A 184 -7.97 23.58 15.64
N SER A 185 -6.71 23.97 15.75
CA SER A 185 -6.22 25.21 15.13
C SER A 185 -5.65 24.97 13.73
N ASN A 186 -4.95 23.86 13.53
CA ASN A 186 -4.31 23.53 12.27
C ASN A 186 -4.37 22.03 11.98
N VAL A 187 -4.96 21.67 10.84
CA VAL A 187 -4.92 20.31 10.29
C VAL A 187 -3.89 20.29 9.17
N THR A 188 -2.82 19.52 9.32
CA THR A 188 -1.69 19.54 8.37
C THR A 188 -1.91 18.60 7.20
N SER A 189 -2.46 17.42 7.44
CA SER A 189 -2.74 16.44 6.38
C SER A 189 -3.88 15.50 6.76
N ILE A 190 -4.53 14.94 5.74
CA ILE A 190 -5.45 13.82 5.85
C ILE A 190 -5.08 12.78 4.80
N THR A 191 -5.01 11.53 5.24
CA THR A 191 -4.67 10.37 4.40
C THR A 191 -5.76 9.31 4.52
N VAL A 192 -6.23 8.77 3.39
CA VAL A 192 -7.18 7.66 3.37
C VAL A 192 -6.42 6.33 3.34
N GLY A 193 -6.80 5.40 4.20
CA GLY A 193 -6.28 4.04 4.25
C GLY A 193 -7.31 3.00 3.82
N GLY A 194 -6.83 1.82 3.44
CA GLY A 194 -7.63 0.60 3.22
C GLY A 194 -8.29 0.50 1.85
N MET A 195 -8.10 1.50 0.99
CA MET A 195 -8.73 1.58 -0.34
C MET A 195 -7.73 1.22 -1.45
N ASN A 196 -8.25 0.68 -2.55
CA ASN A 196 -7.47 0.46 -3.75
C ASN A 196 -7.13 1.80 -4.41
N THR A 197 -5.91 1.92 -4.97
CA THR A 197 -5.43 3.18 -5.57
C THR A 197 -5.20 3.10 -7.07
N THR A 198 -5.27 1.92 -7.69
CA THR A 198 -5.02 1.75 -9.13
C THR A 198 -6.13 0.97 -9.83
N ALA A 199 -6.43 1.39 -11.07
CA ALA A 199 -7.41 0.75 -11.93
C ALA A 199 -7.05 0.93 -13.41
N ILE A 200 -7.67 0.12 -14.27
CA ILE A 200 -7.61 0.29 -15.73
C ILE A 200 -9.02 0.64 -16.21
N PHE A 201 -9.15 1.76 -16.91
CA PHE A 201 -10.38 2.20 -17.55
C PHE A 201 -10.31 1.97 -19.06
N SER A 202 -11.26 1.21 -19.60
CA SER A 202 -11.38 1.01 -21.05
C SER A 202 -12.19 2.14 -21.66
N LEU A 203 -11.55 2.92 -22.53
CA LEU A 203 -12.19 4.06 -23.19
C LEU A 203 -13.21 3.62 -24.25
N ILE A 204 -13.13 2.37 -24.72
CA ILE A 204 -14.00 1.84 -25.78
C ILE A 204 -15.41 1.54 -25.24
N ASP A 205 -15.49 0.92 -24.06
CA ASP A 205 -16.74 0.46 -23.47
C ASP A 205 -17.10 1.19 -22.16
N GLY A 206 -16.23 2.06 -21.65
CA GLY A 206 -16.46 2.84 -20.44
C GLY A 206 -16.34 2.02 -19.15
N LYS A 207 -15.59 0.91 -19.18
CA LYS A 207 -15.47 0.00 -18.03
C LYS A 207 -14.23 0.27 -17.20
N LEU A 208 -14.42 0.51 -15.90
CA LEU A 208 -13.36 0.55 -14.89
C LEU A 208 -13.10 -0.86 -14.31
N THR A 209 -11.84 -1.28 -14.28
CA THR A 209 -11.40 -2.56 -13.70
C THR A 209 -10.37 -2.29 -12.61
N ASN A 210 -10.69 -2.64 -11.37
CA ASN A 210 -9.81 -2.42 -10.22
C ASN A 210 -8.61 -3.39 -10.28
N MET A 211 -7.43 -2.92 -9.88
CA MET A 211 -6.19 -3.73 -9.90
C MET A 211 -5.77 -4.21 -8.50
N ASP A 212 -6.68 -4.14 -7.52
CA ASP A 212 -6.55 -4.64 -6.14
C ASP A 212 -5.26 -4.19 -5.42
N THR A 213 -4.74 -3.02 -5.78
CA THR A 213 -3.56 -2.44 -5.14
C THR A 213 -3.99 -1.48 -4.05
N GLN A 214 -3.90 -1.89 -2.78
CA GLN A 214 -4.15 -1.00 -1.64
C GLN A 214 -2.90 -0.19 -1.30
N LYS A 215 -3.07 1.13 -1.19
CA LYS A 215 -2.06 2.08 -0.70
C LYS A 215 -2.77 3.24 0.01
N SER A 216 -2.01 4.01 0.78
CA SER A 216 -2.50 5.27 1.34
C SER A 216 -2.78 6.28 0.23
N ILE A 217 -3.87 7.05 0.36
CA ILE A 217 -4.22 8.15 -0.54
C ILE A 217 -4.07 9.48 0.20
N SER A 218 -3.15 10.33 -0.24
CA SER A 218 -2.95 11.68 0.33
C SER A 218 -3.96 12.67 -0.27
N LEU A 219 -4.77 13.31 0.59
CA LEU A 219 -5.78 14.27 0.16
C LEU A 219 -5.21 15.68 -0.04
N GLN A 220 -5.79 16.42 -0.99
CA GLN A 220 -5.49 17.83 -1.21
C GLN A 220 -6.11 18.69 -0.10
N LYS A 221 -5.31 19.56 0.53
CA LYS A 221 -5.81 20.59 1.43
C LYS A 221 -6.43 21.75 0.63
N THR A 222 -7.68 22.08 0.88
CA THR A 222 -8.42 23.19 0.22
C THR A 222 -8.78 24.33 1.17
N GLY A 223 -8.65 24.11 2.47
CA GLY A 223 -8.76 25.12 3.50
C GLY A 223 -8.14 24.62 4.80
N ASP A 224 -8.15 25.43 5.87
CA ASP A 224 -7.49 25.09 7.14
C ASP A 224 -7.95 23.75 7.74
N LYS A 225 -9.20 23.37 7.47
CA LYS A 225 -9.87 22.16 7.97
C LYS A 225 -10.60 21.37 6.87
N SER A 226 -10.36 21.68 5.61
CA SER A 226 -11.09 21.12 4.47
C SER A 226 -10.13 20.43 3.52
N PHE A 227 -10.44 19.19 3.18
CA PHE A 227 -9.63 18.35 2.30
C PHE A 227 -10.52 17.66 1.26
N ILE A 228 -9.96 17.43 0.08
CA ILE A 228 -10.63 16.71 -1.00
C ILE A 228 -9.69 15.70 -1.66
N GLY A 229 -10.24 14.66 -2.26
CA GLY A 229 -9.49 13.74 -3.11
C GLY A 229 -10.40 12.85 -3.94
N ILE A 230 -9.84 12.31 -5.02
CA ILE A 230 -10.51 11.38 -5.92
C ILE A 230 -10.27 9.93 -5.45
N MET A 231 -11.32 9.13 -5.37
CA MET A 231 -11.28 7.74 -4.93
C MET A 231 -11.75 6.81 -6.05
N LEU A 232 -11.33 5.54 -6.01
CA LEU A 232 -11.94 4.52 -6.86
C LEU A 232 -13.34 4.13 -6.32
N PRO A 233 -14.32 3.84 -7.21
CA PRO A 233 -15.58 3.20 -6.81
C PRO A 233 -15.32 1.91 -6.01
N THR A 234 -16.05 1.72 -4.91
CA THR A 234 -15.79 0.68 -3.91
C THR A 234 -17.11 0.18 -3.32
N GLU A 235 -17.34 -1.14 -3.31
CA GLU A 235 -18.61 -1.73 -2.85
C GLU A 235 -18.77 -1.84 -1.33
N GLU A 236 -17.67 -1.76 -0.57
CA GLU A 236 -17.70 -1.94 0.89
C GLU A 236 -16.65 -1.06 1.57
N LEU A 237 -17.10 -0.14 2.42
CA LEU A 237 -16.26 0.80 3.18
C LEU A 237 -16.17 0.45 4.67
N ILE A 238 -17.21 -0.18 5.21
CA ILE A 238 -17.33 -0.53 6.62
C ILE A 238 -16.12 -1.34 7.07
N ASN A 239 -15.48 -0.87 8.15
CA ASN A 239 -14.27 -1.45 8.75
C ASN A 239 -13.08 -1.60 7.77
N LYS A 240 -13.13 -0.95 6.61
CA LYS A 240 -12.08 -0.99 5.59
C LYS A 240 -11.48 0.39 5.36
N MET A 241 -12.32 1.39 5.11
CA MET A 241 -11.85 2.75 4.90
C MET A 241 -11.50 3.41 6.25
N SER A 242 -10.29 3.96 6.33
CA SER A 242 -9.85 4.77 7.45
C SER A 242 -9.38 6.16 6.99
N LEU A 243 -9.52 7.15 7.86
CA LEU A 243 -8.95 8.48 7.72
C LEU A 243 -7.89 8.67 8.80
N THR A 244 -6.64 8.91 8.41
CA THR A 244 -5.57 9.35 9.32
C THR A 244 -5.44 10.86 9.21
N ILE A 245 -5.59 11.57 10.32
CA ILE A 245 -5.65 13.03 10.39
C ILE A 245 -4.50 13.53 11.28
N MET A 246 -3.63 14.37 10.73
CA MET A 246 -2.58 15.05 11.49
C MET A 246 -3.07 16.46 11.84
N ALA A 247 -3.22 16.75 13.13
CA ALA A 247 -3.77 18.01 13.61
C ALA A 247 -3.11 18.46 14.92
N ASP A 248 -2.72 19.74 15.00
CA ASP A 248 -2.10 20.37 16.18
C ASP A 248 -0.94 19.55 16.80
N GLY A 249 -0.16 18.87 15.95
CA GLY A 249 0.96 18.02 16.38
C GLY A 249 0.55 16.66 16.95
N GLY A 250 -0.72 16.26 16.84
CA GLY A 250 -1.21 14.92 17.16
C GLY A 250 -1.71 14.16 15.94
N LYS A 251 -1.78 12.82 16.05
CA LYS A 251 -2.39 11.93 15.06
C LYS A 251 -3.73 11.40 15.55
N TYR A 252 -4.72 11.43 14.66
CA TYR A 252 -6.08 10.94 14.92
C TYR A 252 -6.52 9.99 13.81
N GLN A 253 -7.41 9.05 14.13
CA GLN A 253 -7.92 8.08 13.18
C GLN A 253 -9.43 7.91 13.30
N TYR A 254 -10.11 7.94 12.15
CA TYR A 254 -11.50 7.54 11.98
C TYR A 254 -11.56 6.29 11.10
N THR A 255 -12.41 5.32 11.43
CA THR A 255 -12.68 4.15 10.59
C THR A 255 -14.19 4.05 10.40
N VAL A 256 -14.64 3.79 9.17
CA VAL A 256 -16.07 3.70 8.85
C VAL A 256 -16.73 2.58 9.68
N PRO A 257 -17.68 2.89 10.58
CA PRO A 257 -18.27 1.91 11.49
C PRO A 257 -19.41 1.09 10.85
N GLU A 258 -19.79 -0.03 11.48
CA GLU A 258 -20.88 -0.92 11.00
C GLU A 258 -22.25 -0.24 10.83
N GLY A 259 -22.49 0.90 11.48
CA GLY A 259 -23.72 1.69 11.38
C GLY A 259 -23.65 2.88 10.41
N SER A 260 -22.58 3.00 9.63
CA SER A 260 -22.39 4.11 8.68
C SER A 260 -23.51 4.14 7.63
N LYS A 261 -23.87 5.35 7.20
CA LYS A 261 -24.81 5.58 6.09
C LYS A 261 -24.10 5.53 4.73
N ILE A 262 -22.77 5.64 4.72
CA ILE A 262 -21.91 5.62 3.54
C ILE A 262 -21.14 4.29 3.58
N ASP A 263 -21.78 3.24 3.09
CA ASP A 263 -21.24 1.88 3.06
C ASP A 263 -20.49 1.54 1.77
N LYS A 264 -20.64 2.37 0.73
CA LYS A 264 -20.01 2.21 -0.59
C LYS A 264 -19.75 3.56 -1.28
N PHE A 265 -18.87 3.54 -2.27
CA PHE A 265 -18.59 4.63 -3.18
C PHE A 265 -19.02 4.31 -4.61
N VAL A 266 -19.89 5.15 -5.17
CA VAL A 266 -20.43 5.01 -6.53
C VAL A 266 -19.79 6.03 -7.47
N ALA A 267 -19.40 5.59 -8.67
CA ALA A 267 -18.81 6.46 -9.68
C ALA A 267 -19.71 7.68 -10.00
N GLY A 268 -19.10 8.86 -10.11
CA GLY A 268 -19.80 10.11 -10.40
C GLY A 268 -20.49 10.75 -9.20
N TYR A 269 -20.30 10.23 -7.99
CA TYR A 269 -20.83 10.82 -6.75
C TYR A 269 -19.75 11.48 -5.87
N GLU A 270 -20.18 12.49 -5.12
CA GLU A 270 -19.42 13.16 -4.08
C GLU A 270 -19.92 12.71 -2.70
N TYR A 271 -19.00 12.43 -1.78
CA TYR A 271 -19.30 12.06 -0.39
C TYR A 271 -18.58 12.98 0.59
N THR A 272 -19.27 13.41 1.64
CA THR A 272 -18.70 14.28 2.67
C THR A 272 -18.61 13.59 4.04
N PHE A 273 -17.42 13.59 4.64
CA PHE A 273 -17.17 13.13 6.00
C PHE A 273 -16.83 14.34 6.88
N ASN A 274 -17.69 14.64 7.85
CA ASN A 274 -17.45 15.67 8.85
C ASN A 274 -16.89 15.01 10.11
N ILE A 275 -15.59 15.18 10.35
CA ILE A 275 -14.90 14.49 11.43
C ILE A 275 -14.59 15.44 12.57
N ASN A 276 -15.00 15.11 13.79
CA ASN A 276 -14.38 15.73 14.95
C ASN A 276 -13.13 14.97 15.38
N VAL A 277 -12.09 15.64 15.87
CA VAL A 277 -10.90 15.01 16.44
C VAL A 277 -10.69 15.45 17.90
N GLY A 278 -10.35 14.52 18.79
CA GLY A 278 -9.94 14.84 20.17
C GLY A 278 -11.04 15.27 21.15
N LYS A 279 -12.30 14.84 20.96
CA LYS A 279 -13.39 15.07 21.93
C LYS A 279 -13.87 13.73 22.49
N GLU A 280 -13.91 13.59 23.82
CA GLU A 280 -14.71 12.57 24.51
C GLU A 280 -16.19 12.91 24.25
N THR A 281 -16.93 11.98 23.65
CA THR A 281 -18.26 12.24 23.08
C THR A 281 -19.29 12.64 24.14
N SER A 282 -19.90 13.81 23.94
CA SER A 282 -21.33 14.01 24.21
C SER A 282 -21.86 15.11 23.30
N GLY A 283 -22.92 14.79 22.55
CA GLY A 283 -23.75 15.77 21.88
C GLY A 283 -23.82 15.63 20.37
N GLU A 284 -25.05 15.41 19.90
CA GLU A 284 -25.51 15.33 18.51
C GLU A 284 -24.88 16.41 17.60
N ILE A 285 -24.55 15.99 16.38
CA ILE A 285 -23.99 16.85 15.33
C ILE A 285 -25.10 17.12 14.30
N GLY A 286 -25.30 18.41 14.02
CA GLY A 286 -26.27 18.89 13.04
C GLY A 286 -25.66 18.92 11.65
N GLY A 287 -26.25 18.14 10.74
CA GLY A 287 -25.93 18.15 9.32
C GLY A 287 -26.38 19.43 8.62
N GLY A 288 -25.45 20.05 7.88
CA GLY A 288 -25.72 21.11 6.91
C GLY A 288 -25.73 20.55 5.48
N SER A 289 -26.80 20.83 4.75
CA SER A 289 -27.14 20.31 3.42
C SER A 289 -26.30 20.86 2.26
N GLY A 290 -25.90 19.96 1.34
CA GLY A 290 -26.02 20.04 -0.13
C GLY A 290 -25.43 21.24 -0.87
N SER A 291 -24.46 20.97 -1.77
CA SER A 291 -23.89 21.94 -2.73
C SER A 291 -24.35 21.65 -4.17
N ASN A 292 -24.32 22.67 -5.04
CA ASN A 292 -24.60 22.60 -6.48
C ASN A 292 -23.37 22.11 -7.28
N THR A 293 -22.87 20.90 -7.01
CA THR A 293 -21.62 20.40 -7.60
C THR A 293 -21.81 19.57 -8.89
N PRO A 294 -20.76 19.40 -9.71
CA PRO A 294 -20.78 18.55 -10.92
C PRO A 294 -21.02 17.07 -10.65
N TRP A 295 -20.84 16.66 -9.40
CA TRP A 295 -20.93 15.30 -8.92
C TRP A 295 -22.30 15.05 -8.29
N GLY A 296 -22.82 13.83 -8.39
CA GLY A 296 -24.06 13.46 -7.70
C GLY A 296 -23.88 13.50 -6.18
N ASP A 297 -24.92 13.87 -5.43
CA ASP A 297 -24.88 13.86 -3.96
C ASP A 297 -24.93 12.41 -3.45
N GLY A 298 -23.79 11.91 -2.95
CA GLY A 298 -23.64 10.59 -2.35
C GLY A 298 -24.01 10.57 -0.87
N GLY A 299 -24.26 11.73 -0.26
CA GLY A 299 -24.59 11.91 1.14
C GLY A 299 -23.43 12.45 1.98
N SER A 300 -23.78 12.75 3.23
CA SER A 300 -22.84 13.23 4.26
C SER A 300 -22.98 12.37 5.51
N GLU A 301 -21.85 12.10 6.16
CA GLU A 301 -21.82 11.50 7.49
C GLU A 301 -20.94 12.28 8.45
N ASP A 302 -21.27 12.14 9.73
CA ASP A 302 -20.52 12.73 10.83
C ASP A 302 -19.84 11.59 11.60
N GLY A 303 -18.63 11.84 12.08
CA GLY A 303 -17.87 10.86 12.85
C GLY A 303 -16.87 11.52 13.78
N ASP A 304 -16.30 10.72 14.69
CA ASP A 304 -15.27 11.17 15.61
C ASP A 304 -13.99 10.36 15.36
N GLY A 305 -12.88 11.07 15.18
CA GLY A 305 -11.54 10.52 15.06
C GLY A 305 -10.87 10.43 16.43
N ASP A 306 -10.51 9.21 16.81
CA ASP A 306 -9.82 8.93 18.05
C ASP A 306 -8.36 9.34 17.95
N LYS A 307 -7.78 9.83 19.06
CA LYS A 307 -6.34 10.07 19.11
C LYS A 307 -5.61 8.72 19.10
N VAL A 308 -4.61 8.59 18.23
CA VAL A 308 -3.85 7.35 18.04
C VAL A 308 -2.33 7.61 18.08
N SER A 309 -1.53 6.55 18.01
CA SER A 309 -0.08 6.68 18.00
C SER A 309 0.45 7.33 16.72
N GLU A 310 1.45 8.19 16.91
CA GLU A 310 2.25 8.86 15.88
C GLU A 310 3.35 7.97 15.28
N ASN A 311 3.48 6.72 15.72
CA ASN A 311 4.49 5.79 15.23
C ASN A 311 4.33 5.52 13.73
N GLU A 312 5.29 6.02 12.94
CA GLU A 312 5.30 5.91 11.47
C GLU A 312 5.44 4.47 10.97
N ALA A 313 5.87 3.54 11.82
CA ALA A 313 5.92 2.12 11.46
C ALA A 313 4.53 1.44 11.43
N ILE A 314 3.47 2.15 11.85
CA ILE A 314 2.09 1.71 11.73
C ILE A 314 1.52 2.22 10.40
N PRO A 315 1.15 1.34 9.45
CA PRO A 315 0.53 1.75 8.20
C PRO A 315 -0.80 2.50 8.42
N ALA A 316 -1.12 3.46 7.55
CA ALA A 316 -2.27 4.35 7.73
C ALA A 316 -3.64 3.62 7.68
N ASP A 317 -3.67 2.47 7.01
CA ASP A 317 -4.82 1.59 6.83
C ASP A 317 -5.04 0.61 7.99
N TYR A 318 -4.17 0.60 9.00
CA TYR A 318 -4.36 -0.20 10.20
C TYR A 318 -5.19 0.56 11.23
N ALA A 319 -6.32 -0.02 11.64
CA ALA A 319 -7.07 0.46 12.79
C ALA A 319 -6.25 0.27 14.06
N GLN A 320 -5.92 1.37 14.75
CA GLN A 320 -5.08 1.32 15.94
C GLN A 320 -5.90 1.08 17.21
N LYS A 321 -5.42 0.18 18.05
CA LYS A 321 -5.96 -0.11 19.39
C LYS A 321 -4.85 0.06 20.42
N ALA A 322 -4.95 1.10 21.24
CA ALA A 322 -3.99 1.35 22.31
C ALA A 322 -4.11 0.30 23.41
N ILE A 323 -2.97 -0.26 23.83
CA ILE A 323 -2.88 -1.29 24.86
C ILE A 323 -2.10 -0.73 26.05
N ASN A 324 -2.72 -0.81 27.23
CA ASN A 324 -2.14 -0.50 28.53
C ASN A 324 -2.22 -1.73 29.46
N ALA A 325 -1.61 -1.64 30.65
CA ALA A 325 -1.49 -2.79 31.56
C ALA A 325 -2.84 -3.39 32.02
N GLU A 326 -3.92 -2.61 31.97
CA GLU A 326 -5.27 -3.01 32.39
C GLU A 326 -6.12 -3.52 31.21
N THR A 327 -5.60 -3.45 29.99
CA THR A 327 -6.37 -3.74 28.77
C THR A 327 -6.62 -5.24 28.62
N ASN A 328 -7.89 -5.61 28.47
CA ASN A 328 -8.28 -6.98 28.12
C ASN A 328 -8.32 -7.16 26.59
N LEU A 329 -7.35 -7.91 26.05
CA LEU A 329 -7.23 -8.15 24.60
C LEU A 329 -8.45 -8.86 24.00
N SER A 330 -9.13 -9.74 24.73
CA SER A 330 -10.32 -10.43 24.20
C SER A 330 -11.47 -9.45 23.95
N THR A 331 -11.55 -8.38 24.75
CA THR A 331 -12.55 -7.33 24.59
C THR A 331 -12.16 -6.39 23.45
N ILE A 332 -10.88 -6.00 23.36
CA ILE A 332 -10.38 -5.13 22.28
C ILE A 332 -10.51 -5.77 20.89
N LEU A 333 -10.26 -7.07 20.80
CA LEU A 333 -10.37 -7.81 19.55
C LEU A 333 -11.80 -8.28 19.26
N SER A 334 -12.72 -8.21 20.21
CA SER A 334 -14.12 -8.58 19.97
C SER A 334 -14.75 -7.65 18.93
N GLY A 335 -15.26 -8.22 17.84
CA GLY A 335 -15.84 -7.45 16.72
C GLY A 335 -14.82 -6.72 15.85
N ALA A 336 -13.52 -6.88 16.11
CA ALA A 336 -12.49 -6.31 15.24
C ALA A 336 -12.49 -7.01 13.87
N SER A 337 -12.23 -6.23 12.82
CA SER A 337 -12.16 -6.70 11.44
C SER A 337 -11.17 -5.87 10.63
N GLY A 338 -10.81 -6.35 9.44
CA GLY A 338 -9.84 -5.69 8.57
C GLY A 338 -8.41 -5.74 9.13
N LYS A 339 -7.66 -4.65 8.98
CA LYS A 339 -6.25 -4.55 9.41
C LYS A 339 -6.18 -3.88 10.77
N VAL A 340 -5.53 -4.52 11.74
CA VAL A 340 -5.53 -4.07 13.14
C VAL A 340 -4.12 -3.95 13.67
N ALA A 341 -3.80 -2.81 14.31
CA ALA A 341 -2.57 -2.60 15.06
C ALA A 341 -2.86 -2.53 16.56
N LEU A 342 -2.27 -3.44 17.33
CA LEU A 342 -2.23 -3.40 18.79
C LEU A 342 -0.98 -2.63 19.21
N VAL A 343 -1.18 -1.44 19.78
CA VAL A 343 -0.13 -0.46 20.07
C VAL A 343 0.17 -0.44 21.55
N PHE A 344 1.30 -1.01 21.95
CA PHE A 344 1.67 -1.19 23.35
C PHE A 344 2.52 -0.01 23.85
N ALA A 345 2.04 0.67 24.89
CA ALA A 345 2.83 1.67 25.58
C ALA A 345 3.98 1.01 26.38
N ALA A 346 5.04 1.76 26.69
CA ALA A 346 6.11 1.26 27.57
C ALA A 346 5.55 0.85 28.93
N ASN A 347 5.94 -0.35 29.37
CA ASN A 347 5.55 -0.92 30.67
C ASN A 347 6.79 -1.47 31.38
N ALA A 348 7.02 -1.03 32.61
CA ALA A 348 8.17 -1.45 33.42
C ALA A 348 8.09 -2.92 33.85
N GLU A 349 6.88 -3.46 34.05
CA GLU A 349 6.64 -4.82 34.58
C GLU A 349 6.40 -5.88 33.50
N ALA A 350 6.48 -5.49 32.22
CA ALA A 350 6.09 -6.29 31.05
C ALA A 350 4.59 -6.60 30.98
N TYR A 351 4.06 -6.68 29.76
CA TYR A 351 2.70 -7.21 29.53
C TYR A 351 2.71 -8.72 29.68
N THR A 352 1.80 -9.30 30.45
CA THR A 352 1.73 -10.75 30.62
C THR A 352 0.38 -11.28 30.18
N PHE A 353 0.41 -12.19 29.19
CA PHE A 353 -0.78 -12.86 28.68
C PHE A 353 -0.72 -14.34 29.05
N SER A 354 -1.56 -14.75 30.00
CA SER A 354 -1.67 -16.16 30.43
C SER A 354 -2.26 -17.06 29.35
N ASP A 355 -3.16 -16.49 28.55
CA ASP A 355 -3.88 -17.16 27.47
C ASP A 355 -3.36 -16.71 26.11
N ALA A 356 -3.74 -17.46 25.07
CA ALA A 356 -3.43 -17.09 23.71
C ALA A 356 -4.16 -15.79 23.30
N ILE A 357 -3.53 -14.97 22.46
CA ILE A 357 -4.24 -13.90 21.75
C ILE A 357 -5.12 -14.57 20.70
N VAL A 358 -6.44 -14.44 20.82
CA VAL A 358 -7.39 -15.00 19.85
C VAL A 358 -7.78 -13.93 18.84
N VAL A 359 -7.38 -14.12 17.59
CA VAL A 359 -7.62 -13.20 16.49
C VAL A 359 -8.94 -13.56 15.80
N PRO A 360 -9.90 -12.64 15.67
CA PRO A 360 -11.14 -12.88 14.93
C PRO A 360 -10.88 -13.19 13.46
N GLU A 361 -11.70 -14.05 12.85
CA GLU A 361 -11.62 -14.39 11.42
C GLU A 361 -11.78 -13.17 10.51
N ALA A 362 -12.54 -12.17 10.94
CA ALA A 362 -12.74 -10.93 10.18
C ALA A 362 -11.48 -10.04 10.16
N VAL A 363 -10.50 -10.26 11.04
CA VAL A 363 -9.20 -9.57 11.01
C VAL A 363 -8.32 -10.25 9.95
N THR A 364 -7.89 -9.48 8.95
CA THR A 364 -7.10 -9.97 7.82
C THR A 364 -5.60 -9.77 8.04
N GLU A 365 -5.21 -8.69 8.72
CA GLU A 365 -3.82 -8.39 9.07
C GLU A 365 -3.71 -7.94 10.53
N LEU A 366 -2.69 -8.45 11.23
CA LEU A 366 -2.44 -8.10 12.63
C LEU A 366 -1.01 -7.59 12.83
N LEU A 367 -0.87 -6.39 13.40
CA LEU A 367 0.39 -5.80 13.84
C LEU A 367 0.40 -5.68 15.37
N LEU A 368 1.40 -6.23 16.05
CA LEU A 368 1.70 -5.87 17.43
C LEU A 368 2.95 -4.99 17.43
N ILE A 369 2.87 -3.82 18.06
CA ILE A 369 3.96 -2.84 18.01
C ILE A 369 4.18 -2.13 19.34
N GLY A 370 5.44 -2.01 19.74
CA GLY A 370 5.85 -1.15 20.85
C GLY A 370 5.91 0.32 20.44
N ASP A 371 5.22 1.19 21.18
CA ASP A 371 5.02 2.61 20.84
C ASP A 371 6.16 3.54 21.28
N THR A 372 7.29 2.98 21.71
CA THR A 372 8.40 3.76 22.27
C THR A 372 9.72 3.42 21.60
N GLU A 373 10.75 4.24 21.78
CA GLU A 373 12.08 3.92 21.24
C GLU A 373 12.68 2.63 21.82
N LYS A 374 12.30 2.27 23.06
CA LYS A 374 12.71 1.02 23.69
C LYS A 374 11.73 -0.09 23.33
N GLN A 375 12.26 -1.31 23.21
CA GLN A 375 11.44 -2.50 23.01
C GLN A 375 10.48 -2.69 24.19
N VAL A 376 9.23 -3.00 23.88
CA VAL A 376 8.21 -3.27 24.90
C VAL A 376 8.29 -4.73 25.32
N LYS A 377 8.46 -4.95 26.63
CA LYS A 377 8.55 -6.29 27.20
C LYS A 377 7.19 -6.94 27.28
N MET A 378 7.10 -8.20 26.87
CA MET A 378 5.89 -9.01 27.05
C MET A 378 6.16 -10.51 27.18
N ASN A 379 5.34 -11.16 27.99
CA ASN A 379 5.21 -12.61 28.06
C ASN A 379 4.03 -13.02 27.19
N LEU A 380 4.30 -13.70 26.08
CA LEU A 380 3.30 -14.08 25.09
C LEU A 380 3.42 -15.56 24.76
N LYS A 381 2.38 -16.31 25.12
CA LYS A 381 2.34 -17.76 24.92
C LYS A 381 2.11 -18.15 23.46
N GLN A 382 1.05 -17.62 22.85
CA GLN A 382 0.59 -18.03 21.52
C GLN A 382 -0.32 -16.95 20.91
N ILE A 383 -0.38 -16.90 19.59
CA ILE A 383 -1.38 -16.17 18.82
C ILE A 383 -2.19 -17.21 18.02
N GLN A 384 -3.50 -17.25 18.27
CA GLN A 384 -4.46 -18.12 17.60
C GLN A 384 -5.20 -17.33 16.52
N TYR A 385 -5.33 -17.92 15.34
CA TYR A 385 -5.90 -17.26 14.18
C TYR A 385 -6.49 -18.28 13.20
N THR A 386 -7.33 -17.78 12.30
CA THR A 386 -7.86 -18.55 11.16
C THR A 386 -7.62 -17.73 9.91
N SER A 387 -6.70 -18.16 9.04
CA SER A 387 -6.48 -17.56 7.72
C SER A 387 -6.04 -16.08 7.70
N LEU A 388 -5.14 -15.67 8.61
CA LEU A 388 -4.51 -14.34 8.54
C LEU A 388 -3.66 -14.19 7.28
N GLN A 389 -3.81 -13.05 6.59
CA GLN A 389 -3.00 -12.66 5.43
C GLN A 389 -1.66 -12.06 5.83
N LYS A 390 -1.59 -11.38 6.99
CA LYS A 390 -0.33 -10.88 7.52
C LYS A 390 -0.30 -10.91 9.04
N ILE A 391 0.84 -11.31 9.59
CA ILE A 391 1.17 -11.04 10.99
C ILE A 391 2.51 -10.32 11.07
N ALA A 392 2.52 -9.19 11.77
CA ALA A 392 3.69 -8.37 11.96
C ALA A 392 3.95 -8.10 13.44
N LEU A 393 5.22 -8.22 13.86
CA LEU A 393 5.67 -7.89 15.21
C LEU A 393 6.80 -6.87 15.11
N ASN A 394 6.68 -5.74 15.81
CA ASN A 394 7.67 -4.68 15.73
C ASN A 394 8.02 -4.11 17.11
N ASN A 395 9.31 -4.02 17.41
CA ASN A 395 9.81 -3.35 18.60
C ASN A 395 9.32 -3.99 19.92
N LEU A 396 9.37 -5.33 19.98
CA LEU A 396 8.91 -6.13 21.13
C LEU A 396 10.05 -6.98 21.71
N ASP A 397 10.07 -7.14 23.02
CA ASP A 397 10.94 -8.07 23.75
C ASP A 397 10.06 -9.18 24.34
N ILE A 398 9.96 -10.28 23.60
CA ILE A 398 8.99 -11.35 23.80
C ILE A 398 9.65 -12.52 24.51
N THR A 399 9.15 -12.83 25.70
CA THR A 399 9.40 -14.12 26.36
C THR A 399 8.25 -15.05 26.03
N GLY A 400 8.57 -16.17 25.39
CA GLY A 400 7.59 -17.17 24.98
C GLY A 400 7.35 -18.26 26.03
N ASP A 401 6.60 -19.27 25.60
CA ASP A 401 6.41 -20.52 26.32
C ASP A 401 7.15 -21.64 25.59
N ASN A 402 7.86 -22.51 26.31
CA ASN A 402 8.69 -23.56 25.72
C ASN A 402 7.90 -24.84 25.35
N SER A 403 6.60 -24.89 25.63
CA SER A 403 5.73 -26.03 25.32
C SER A 403 4.93 -25.85 24.03
N THR A 404 4.72 -24.59 23.59
CA THR A 404 3.94 -24.27 22.39
C THR A 404 4.68 -23.29 21.48
N ALA A 405 4.38 -23.36 20.17
CA ALA A 405 4.85 -22.36 19.23
C ALA A 405 4.00 -21.08 19.32
N LEU A 406 4.60 -19.92 19.01
CA LEU A 406 3.85 -18.65 18.94
C LEU A 406 2.77 -18.71 17.87
N LEU A 407 3.13 -19.20 16.69
CA LEU A 407 2.23 -19.42 15.55
C LEU A 407 2.18 -20.92 15.26
N THR A 408 1.14 -21.58 15.77
CA THR A 408 0.90 -23.01 15.53
C THR A 408 -0.01 -23.18 14.31
N ASN A 409 0.49 -23.82 13.25
CA ASN A 409 -0.25 -24.07 12.02
C ASN A 409 -0.70 -25.54 11.93
N ASN A 410 -1.91 -25.78 11.44
CA ASN A 410 -2.47 -27.09 11.15
C ASN A 410 -3.63 -26.99 10.13
N GLU A 411 -4.28 -28.10 9.80
CA GLU A 411 -5.37 -28.15 8.82
C GLU A 411 -6.55 -27.20 9.12
N THR A 412 -6.82 -26.93 10.40
CA THR A 412 -7.95 -26.11 10.85
C THR A 412 -7.57 -24.67 11.24
N ALA A 413 -6.28 -24.41 11.42
CA ALA A 413 -5.75 -23.11 11.83
C ALA A 413 -4.40 -22.91 11.16
N GLN A 414 -4.41 -22.31 9.96
CA GLN A 414 -3.21 -21.98 9.21
C GLN A 414 -3.31 -20.56 8.67
N LEU A 415 -2.15 -19.94 8.43
CA LEU A 415 -2.06 -18.67 7.73
C LEU A 415 -2.65 -18.81 6.32
N ALA A 416 -3.16 -17.72 5.75
CA ALA A 416 -3.72 -17.73 4.40
C ALA A 416 -2.66 -18.12 3.35
N THR A 417 -3.11 -18.60 2.19
CA THR A 417 -2.25 -18.71 1.01
C THR A 417 -1.66 -17.34 0.69
N ASP A 418 -0.36 -17.32 0.40
CA ASP A 418 0.40 -16.08 0.15
C ASP A 418 0.49 -15.12 1.35
N ALA A 419 0.23 -15.61 2.56
CA ALA A 419 0.40 -14.80 3.75
C ALA A 419 1.87 -14.39 4.01
N VAL A 420 2.03 -13.30 4.76
CA VAL A 420 3.33 -12.75 5.16
C VAL A 420 3.52 -12.76 6.67
N VAL A 421 4.67 -13.25 7.12
CA VAL A 421 5.13 -13.15 8.52
C VAL A 421 6.27 -12.14 8.57
N ASP A 422 6.14 -11.06 9.36
CA ASP A 422 7.07 -9.91 9.33
C ASP A 422 7.52 -9.52 10.74
N PHE A 423 8.79 -9.76 11.07
CA PHE A 423 9.37 -9.43 12.37
C PHE A 423 10.47 -8.38 12.23
N LYS A 424 10.32 -7.28 12.96
CA LYS A 424 11.25 -6.15 12.93
C LYS A 424 11.62 -5.72 14.35
N LYS A 425 12.91 -5.52 14.64
CA LYS A 425 13.35 -4.99 15.95
C LYS A 425 12.78 -5.81 17.13
N CYS A 426 12.70 -7.13 17.03
CA CYS A 426 12.11 -7.98 18.07
C CYS A 426 13.15 -8.90 18.73
N ASN A 427 13.00 -9.12 20.03
CA ASN A 427 13.71 -10.20 20.73
C ASN A 427 12.71 -11.30 21.05
N PHE A 428 13.12 -12.55 20.86
CA PHE A 428 12.35 -13.74 21.17
C PHE A 428 13.21 -14.64 22.05
N SER A 429 12.72 -14.95 23.24
CA SER A 429 13.44 -15.80 24.20
C SER A 429 12.54 -16.89 24.79
N ASN A 430 13.14 -18.05 25.09
CA ASN A 430 12.53 -19.16 25.85
C ASN A 430 11.23 -19.73 25.24
N MET A 431 11.03 -19.53 23.95
CA MET A 431 9.88 -20.04 23.20
C MET A 431 10.22 -21.38 22.57
N LYS A 432 9.24 -22.25 22.33
CA LYS A 432 9.50 -23.49 21.58
C LYS A 432 9.91 -23.19 20.15
N THR A 433 9.03 -22.54 19.40
CA THR A 433 9.24 -22.18 17.99
C THR A 433 8.39 -20.96 17.65
N VAL A 434 8.81 -20.13 16.70
CA VAL A 434 8.03 -18.96 16.31
C VAL A 434 6.90 -19.33 15.34
N CYS A 435 7.21 -20.08 14.27
CA CYS A 435 6.23 -20.59 13.32
C CYS A 435 6.41 -22.10 13.14
N ASP A 436 5.40 -22.89 13.49
CA ASP A 436 5.49 -24.35 13.58
C ASP A 436 4.31 -25.04 12.89
N TRP A 437 4.61 -26.12 12.16
CA TRP A 437 3.66 -27.16 11.79
C TRP A 437 4.00 -28.46 12.55
N PRO A 438 3.31 -28.75 13.68
CA PRO A 438 3.77 -29.77 14.62
C PRO A 438 3.57 -31.21 14.12
N THR A 439 2.57 -31.48 13.28
CA THR A 439 2.25 -32.82 12.76
C THR A 439 3.05 -33.11 11.49
N ARG A 440 4.25 -33.66 11.67
CA ARG A 440 5.16 -33.99 10.57
C ARG A 440 4.51 -35.00 9.59
N ASN A 441 4.49 -34.66 8.30
CA ASN A 441 3.92 -35.37 7.15
C ASN A 441 2.39 -35.36 6.93
N ASP A 442 1.58 -34.77 7.83
CA ASP A 442 0.12 -34.73 7.66
C ASP A 442 -0.38 -33.36 7.21
N GLY A 443 -1.44 -33.34 6.40
CA GLY A 443 -2.21 -32.15 6.01
C GLY A 443 -1.66 -31.31 4.85
N VAL A 444 -2.59 -30.64 4.17
CA VAL A 444 -2.31 -29.67 3.10
C VAL A 444 -1.92 -28.34 3.75
N GLN A 445 -0.72 -27.87 3.43
CA GLN A 445 -0.17 -26.61 3.92
C GLN A 445 -0.39 -25.51 2.89
N ASN A 446 -0.93 -24.38 3.34
CA ASN A 446 -0.87 -23.14 2.59
C ASN A 446 0.61 -22.72 2.44
N LEU A 447 0.93 -22.18 1.28
CA LEU A 447 2.26 -21.71 0.97
C LEU A 447 2.35 -20.21 1.30
N LEU A 448 3.22 -19.85 2.25
CA LEU A 448 3.46 -18.45 2.57
C LEU A 448 4.16 -17.73 1.42
N SER A 449 3.83 -16.45 1.25
CA SER A 449 4.53 -15.60 0.29
C SER A 449 5.94 -15.27 0.80
N ALA A 450 6.05 -14.85 2.07
CA ALA A 450 7.33 -14.51 2.66
C ALA A 450 7.34 -14.62 4.20
N VAL A 451 8.51 -14.97 4.74
CA VAL A 451 8.88 -14.73 6.13
C VAL A 451 10.02 -13.71 6.15
N LEU A 452 9.77 -12.54 6.72
CA LEU A 452 10.69 -11.41 6.75
C LEU A 452 11.15 -11.19 8.19
N ILE A 453 12.45 -11.26 8.42
CA ILE A 453 13.06 -11.09 9.74
C ILE A 453 14.17 -10.07 9.61
N ASN A 454 14.06 -8.96 10.34
CA ASN A 454 15.04 -7.88 10.28
C ASN A 454 15.33 -7.32 11.68
N ASN A 455 16.60 -7.19 12.03
CA ASN A 455 17.02 -6.61 13.30
C ASN A 455 16.42 -7.35 14.51
N CYS A 456 16.44 -8.67 14.50
CA CYS A 456 15.83 -9.50 15.54
C CYS A 456 16.85 -10.37 16.29
N LEU A 457 16.57 -10.68 17.56
CA LEU A 457 17.32 -11.63 18.38
C LEU A 457 16.44 -12.84 18.68
N PHE A 458 16.94 -14.04 18.40
CA PHE A 458 16.31 -15.30 18.77
C PHE A 458 17.25 -16.05 19.70
N GLU A 459 16.80 -16.33 20.92
CA GLU A 459 17.60 -16.99 21.95
C GLU A 459 16.81 -18.11 22.65
N ASN A 460 17.49 -19.22 22.97
CA ASN A 460 16.95 -20.31 23.79
C ASN A 460 15.61 -20.88 23.25
N MET A 461 15.64 -21.43 22.04
CA MET A 461 14.46 -22.02 21.38
C MET A 461 14.80 -23.25 20.54
N GLU A 462 13.82 -24.02 20.09
CA GLU A 462 14.07 -25.14 19.19
C GLU A 462 14.39 -24.65 17.77
N SER A 463 13.50 -23.81 17.24
CA SER A 463 13.54 -23.32 15.86
C SER A 463 12.89 -21.94 15.73
N ILE A 464 13.18 -21.21 14.66
CA ILE A 464 12.38 -20.05 14.27
C ILE A 464 11.19 -20.51 13.42
N PHE A 465 11.48 -21.32 12.39
CA PHE A 465 10.51 -21.77 11.42
C PHE A 465 10.64 -23.29 11.23
N ASN A 466 9.60 -24.04 11.57
CA ASN A 466 9.65 -25.50 11.55
C ASN A 466 8.52 -26.10 10.72
N TYR A 467 8.91 -26.84 9.69
CA TYR A 467 8.11 -27.79 8.93
C TYR A 467 6.89 -27.20 8.21
N TYR A 468 6.88 -25.91 7.93
CA TYR A 468 5.83 -25.23 7.18
C TYR A 468 6.32 -24.78 5.79
N GLY A 469 5.41 -24.38 4.89
CA GLY A 469 5.74 -23.99 3.52
C GLY A 469 5.93 -22.48 3.38
N SER A 470 6.98 -22.04 2.69
CA SER A 470 7.14 -20.64 2.29
C SER A 470 7.87 -20.54 0.94
N LYS A 471 7.49 -19.57 0.11
CA LYS A 471 8.24 -19.22 -1.12
C LYS A 471 9.58 -18.57 -0.78
N ALA A 472 9.61 -17.72 0.25
CA ALA A 472 10.80 -16.98 0.65
C ALA A 472 10.94 -16.85 2.17
N ILE A 473 12.16 -16.95 2.67
CA ILE A 473 12.52 -16.66 4.06
C ILE A 473 13.77 -15.77 4.03
N THR A 474 13.64 -14.53 4.51
CA THR A 474 14.71 -13.54 4.51
C THR A 474 15.03 -13.13 5.94
N ILE A 475 16.25 -13.40 6.37
CA ILE A 475 16.76 -13.08 7.70
C ILE A 475 17.91 -12.09 7.55
N THR A 476 17.75 -10.89 8.10
CA THR A 476 18.71 -9.81 7.95
C THR A 476 19.03 -9.14 9.27
N ASN A 477 20.27 -8.71 9.45
CA ASN A 477 20.70 -7.91 10.61
C ASN A 477 20.33 -8.57 11.95
N SER A 478 20.34 -9.91 12.02
CA SER A 478 19.70 -10.65 13.10
C SER A 478 20.65 -11.65 13.75
N THR A 479 20.36 -12.02 14.99
CA THR A 479 21.15 -12.97 15.76
C THR A 479 20.32 -14.20 16.09
N LEU A 480 20.85 -15.37 15.74
CA LEU A 480 20.29 -16.69 16.07
C LEU A 480 21.22 -17.34 17.09
N TYR A 481 20.71 -17.62 18.28
CA TYR A 481 21.52 -18.07 19.40
C TYR A 481 20.84 -19.19 20.19
N LYS A 482 21.63 -20.21 20.59
CA LYS A 482 21.16 -21.32 21.45
C LYS A 482 19.91 -22.00 20.91
N MET A 483 20.04 -22.59 19.71
CA MET A 483 18.96 -23.37 19.10
C MET A 483 19.24 -24.87 19.21
N THR A 484 18.25 -25.61 19.70
CA THR A 484 18.38 -27.06 19.92
C THR A 484 18.08 -27.87 18.65
N GLU A 485 17.31 -27.30 17.71
CA GLU A 485 16.99 -27.90 16.42
C GLU A 485 17.45 -26.99 15.25
N ARG A 486 16.99 -27.27 14.04
CA ARG A 486 17.26 -26.45 12.85
C ARG A 486 16.65 -25.07 13.07
N ALA A 487 17.38 -24.00 12.81
CA ALA A 487 16.84 -22.65 12.89
C ALA A 487 15.65 -22.46 11.93
N VAL A 488 15.80 -22.98 10.70
CA VAL A 488 14.78 -22.97 9.66
C VAL A 488 14.72 -24.34 8.99
N TYR A 489 13.55 -24.98 9.07
CA TYR A 489 13.25 -26.22 8.37
C TYR A 489 11.98 -26.05 7.55
N VAL A 490 12.10 -26.14 6.22
CA VAL A 490 10.99 -25.86 5.29
C VAL A 490 10.48 -27.15 4.64
N LYS A 491 9.15 -27.30 4.61
CA LYS A 491 8.45 -28.31 3.82
C LYS A 491 7.84 -27.63 2.59
N ASP A 492 8.67 -27.39 1.57
CA ASP A 492 8.20 -26.83 0.30
C ASP A 492 8.78 -27.61 -0.89
N ALA A 493 7.89 -28.12 -1.74
CA ALA A 493 8.26 -28.83 -2.96
C ALA A 493 8.52 -27.89 -4.15
N ASN A 494 8.19 -26.60 -4.03
CA ASN A 494 8.32 -25.61 -5.12
C ASN A 494 9.67 -24.88 -5.14
N GLY A 495 10.48 -25.03 -4.08
CA GLY A 495 11.85 -24.53 -4.02
C GLY A 495 11.94 -23.19 -3.31
N VAL A 496 11.94 -23.24 -1.97
CA VAL A 496 12.09 -22.06 -1.11
C VAL A 496 13.38 -21.28 -1.39
N VAL A 497 13.30 -19.96 -1.34
CA VAL A 497 14.47 -19.07 -1.29
C VAL A 497 14.75 -18.70 0.16
N ILE A 498 15.93 -19.04 0.67
CA ILE A 498 16.41 -18.65 2.00
C ILE A 498 17.56 -17.67 1.84
N THR A 499 17.35 -16.45 2.31
CA THR A 499 18.35 -15.38 2.34
C THR A 499 18.74 -15.09 3.78
N VAL A 500 20.04 -15.13 4.06
CA VAL A 500 20.60 -14.83 5.38
C VAL A 500 21.74 -13.86 5.19
N GLU A 501 21.57 -12.64 5.68
CA GLU A 501 22.51 -11.56 5.44
C GLU A 501 22.77 -10.72 6.69
N ASN A 502 24.03 -10.36 6.94
CA ASN A 502 24.42 -9.59 8.12
C ASN A 502 23.89 -10.24 9.42
N CYS A 503 24.06 -11.55 9.57
CA CYS A 503 23.54 -12.29 10.71
C CYS A 503 24.65 -12.92 11.55
N THR A 504 24.41 -12.99 12.86
CA THR A 504 25.27 -13.69 13.82
C THR A 504 24.60 -15.00 14.23
N LEU A 505 25.24 -16.13 13.94
CA LEU A 505 24.76 -17.46 14.30
C LEU A 505 25.71 -18.05 15.34
N ALA A 506 25.21 -18.42 16.52
CA ALA A 506 26.04 -19.00 17.57
C ALA A 506 25.31 -20.11 18.33
N ASP A 507 26.02 -21.18 18.67
CA ASP A 507 25.48 -22.27 19.49
C ASP A 507 24.20 -22.91 18.91
N LEU A 508 24.22 -23.21 17.60
CA LEU A 508 23.18 -23.99 16.93
C LEU A 508 23.60 -25.46 16.89
N GLY A 509 22.86 -26.32 17.59
CA GLY A 509 23.20 -27.74 17.78
C GLY A 509 22.90 -28.65 16.57
N LYS A 510 22.28 -28.12 15.51
CA LYS A 510 21.93 -28.80 14.26
C LYS A 510 22.29 -27.94 13.06
N THR A 511 22.12 -28.49 11.85
CA THR A 511 22.20 -27.72 10.61
C THR A 511 21.21 -26.55 10.65
N PRO A 512 21.65 -25.29 10.51
CA PRO A 512 20.76 -24.14 10.65
C PRO A 512 19.64 -24.08 9.62
N PHE A 513 19.93 -24.33 8.34
CA PHE A 513 18.96 -24.16 7.25
C PHE A 513 18.73 -25.49 6.51
N GLU A 514 17.49 -25.96 6.41
CA GLU A 514 17.17 -27.19 5.68
C GLU A 514 15.88 -27.08 4.87
N SER A 515 15.91 -27.58 3.63
CA SER A 515 14.71 -27.91 2.85
C SER A 515 14.46 -29.42 2.88
N GLN A 516 13.21 -29.84 3.09
CA GLN A 516 12.86 -31.26 3.12
C GLN A 516 13.11 -31.97 1.77
N TYR A 517 12.86 -31.31 0.64
CA TYR A 517 12.78 -31.94 -0.68
C TYR A 517 14.05 -31.81 -1.56
N GLY A 518 15.11 -31.16 -1.09
CA GLY A 518 16.36 -31.07 -1.87
C GLY A 518 16.35 -30.04 -2.99
N ASN A 519 15.51 -29.01 -2.86
CA ASN A 519 15.24 -27.98 -3.87
C ASN A 519 15.36 -26.55 -3.30
N GLY A 520 15.84 -26.40 -2.06
CA GLY A 520 15.95 -25.08 -1.44
C GLY A 520 17.09 -24.28 -2.05
N ASN A 521 16.96 -22.96 -2.09
CA ASN A 521 17.95 -22.04 -2.66
C ASN A 521 18.53 -21.19 -1.54
N LEU A 522 19.85 -21.21 -1.34
CA LEU A 522 20.52 -20.50 -0.25
C LEU A 522 21.32 -19.30 -0.76
N TYR A 523 21.04 -18.13 -0.18
CA TYR A 523 21.82 -16.91 -0.29
C TYR A 523 22.39 -16.59 1.10
N TYR A 524 23.70 -16.65 1.27
CA TYR A 524 24.36 -16.55 2.58
C TYR A 524 25.51 -15.53 2.55
N LYS A 525 25.27 -14.32 3.08
CA LYS A 525 26.17 -13.17 2.91
C LYS A 525 26.53 -12.44 4.19
N ASN A 526 27.80 -12.07 4.29
CA ASN A 526 28.29 -11.19 5.35
C ASN A 526 27.84 -11.64 6.76
N ASN A 527 27.83 -12.95 7.00
CA ASN A 527 27.42 -13.55 8.27
C ASN A 527 28.63 -13.98 9.10
N ILE A 528 28.44 -14.12 10.40
CA ILE A 528 29.42 -14.71 11.32
C ILE A 528 28.83 -15.92 12.03
N SER A 529 29.53 -17.06 11.99
CA SER A 529 29.02 -18.36 12.46
C SER A 529 29.94 -18.98 13.51
N ALA A 530 29.52 -19.02 14.77
CA ALA A 530 30.15 -19.79 15.84
C ALA A 530 29.28 -21.00 16.20
N CYS A 531 29.07 -21.87 15.22
CA CYS A 531 28.21 -23.03 15.32
C CYS A 531 29.01 -24.30 15.06
N PHE A 532 28.77 -25.32 15.88
CA PHE A 532 29.58 -26.52 15.88
C PHE A 532 28.72 -27.76 16.05
N VAL A 533 29.08 -28.82 15.34
CA VAL A 533 28.40 -30.12 15.38
C VAL A 533 29.42 -31.25 15.49
N THR A 534 28.97 -32.46 15.81
CA THR A 534 29.83 -33.66 15.90
C THR A 534 29.84 -34.49 14.61
N SER A 535 28.92 -34.23 13.69
CA SER A 535 28.82 -34.87 12.39
C SER A 535 28.04 -33.98 11.42
N ASN A 536 28.25 -34.16 10.11
CA ASN A 536 27.56 -33.42 9.05
C ASN A 536 27.61 -31.89 9.23
N PRO A 537 28.80 -31.26 9.14
CA PRO A 537 29.05 -29.85 9.44
C PRO A 537 28.45 -28.88 8.41
N ASN A 538 27.14 -28.90 8.28
CA ASN A 538 26.41 -28.16 7.28
C ASN A 538 25.84 -26.87 7.85
N ILE A 539 26.08 -25.74 7.18
CA ILE A 539 25.29 -24.52 7.35
C ILE A 539 23.92 -24.68 6.70
N GLY A 540 23.86 -25.38 5.57
CA GLY A 540 22.65 -25.70 4.82
C GLY A 540 22.58 -27.18 4.42
N TYR A 541 21.44 -27.83 4.56
CA TYR A 541 21.22 -29.19 4.07
C TYR A 541 20.09 -29.22 3.04
N LYS A 542 20.31 -29.94 1.93
CA LYS A 542 19.33 -30.04 0.83
C LYS A 542 19.04 -28.68 0.19
N MET A 543 20.09 -27.87 0.12
CA MET A 543 20.09 -26.52 -0.43
C MET A 543 21.07 -26.43 -1.60
N ASP A 544 20.69 -25.73 -2.65
CA ASP A 544 21.54 -25.23 -3.72
C ASP A 544 22.08 -23.86 -3.34
N VAL A 545 23.40 -23.70 -3.37
CA VAL A 545 24.04 -22.41 -3.11
C VAL A 545 23.86 -21.51 -4.33
N ARG A 546 23.14 -20.39 -4.15
CA ARG A 546 22.93 -19.37 -5.19
C ARG A 546 23.87 -18.19 -5.03
N GLU A 547 24.12 -17.79 -3.79
CA GLU A 547 25.10 -16.75 -3.46
C GLU A 547 25.73 -17.06 -2.09
N PHE A 548 27.06 -16.91 -2.00
CA PHE A 548 27.80 -17.15 -0.75
C PHE A 548 29.04 -16.24 -0.70
N SER A 549 29.06 -15.25 0.18
CA SER A 549 30.16 -14.27 0.21
C SER A 549 30.33 -13.54 1.54
N GLY A 550 31.58 -13.16 1.87
CA GLY A 550 31.86 -12.27 3.00
C GLY A 550 31.72 -12.89 4.39
N ASN A 551 31.64 -14.22 4.51
CA ASN A 551 31.29 -14.85 5.78
C ASN A 551 32.51 -15.18 6.64
N TYR A 552 32.31 -15.22 7.95
CA TYR A 552 33.29 -15.66 8.94
C TYR A 552 32.74 -16.88 9.68
N ALA A 553 33.61 -17.82 10.03
CA ALA A 553 33.26 -18.92 10.92
C ALA A 553 34.31 -19.10 12.01
N ALA A 554 33.85 -19.49 13.21
CA ALA A 554 34.75 -19.80 14.31
C ALA A 554 35.45 -21.14 14.06
N ALA A 555 36.76 -21.19 14.31
CA ALA A 555 37.54 -22.42 14.36
C ALA A 555 37.13 -23.27 15.56
N ALA A 556 37.13 -24.59 15.37
CA ALA A 556 36.94 -25.54 16.48
C ALA A 556 38.13 -25.49 17.44
N THR A 557 37.84 -25.51 18.73
CA THR A 557 38.86 -25.54 19.80
C THR A 557 38.89 -26.87 20.54
N GLU A 558 37.87 -27.71 20.36
CA GLU A 558 37.71 -28.98 21.06
C GLU A 558 37.79 -30.18 20.12
N ALA A 559 38.30 -31.31 20.64
CA ALA A 559 38.38 -32.54 19.87
C ALA A 559 36.97 -33.08 19.54
N GLY A 560 36.72 -33.39 18.27
CA GLY A 560 35.42 -33.89 17.79
C GLY A 560 34.41 -32.80 17.44
N GLN A 561 34.76 -31.52 17.66
CA GLN A 561 33.97 -30.37 17.26
C GLN A 561 34.23 -30.03 15.78
N LEU A 562 33.17 -29.94 14.97
CA LEU A 562 33.26 -29.57 13.56
C LEU A 562 32.53 -28.24 13.31
N PRO A 563 33.21 -27.19 12.81
CA PRO A 563 32.55 -25.94 12.45
C PRO A 563 31.62 -26.15 11.25
N VAL A 564 30.45 -25.53 11.25
CA VAL A 564 29.45 -25.68 10.17
C VAL A 564 29.86 -24.90 8.90
N LEU A 565 30.68 -25.52 8.05
CA LEU A 565 31.26 -24.87 6.87
C LEU A 565 30.67 -25.33 5.53
N ASN A 566 29.92 -26.44 5.53
CA ASN A 566 29.51 -27.15 4.33
C ASN A 566 28.06 -26.86 3.93
N VAL A 567 27.71 -27.17 2.68
CA VAL A 567 26.32 -27.29 2.24
C VAL A 567 26.09 -28.69 1.67
N HIS A 568 25.10 -29.40 2.22
CA HIS A 568 24.73 -30.77 1.86
C HIS A 568 25.94 -31.73 1.75
N GLY A 569 26.82 -31.70 2.75
CA GLY A 569 28.00 -32.55 2.86
C GLY A 569 29.18 -32.12 1.99
N LYS A 570 29.08 -31.01 1.26
CA LYS A 570 30.12 -30.50 0.36
C LYS A 570 30.67 -29.17 0.86
N ALA A 571 31.98 -28.98 0.75
CA ALA A 571 32.58 -27.67 0.93
C ALA A 571 32.04 -26.69 -0.12
N ILE A 572 32.03 -25.40 0.20
CA ILE A 572 31.63 -24.37 -0.77
C ILE A 572 32.65 -24.33 -1.92
N ASP A 573 32.16 -24.31 -3.16
CA ASP A 573 33.03 -24.24 -4.34
C ASP A 573 33.68 -22.86 -4.45
N ALA A 574 34.96 -22.79 -4.11
CA ALA A 574 35.75 -21.57 -4.14
C ALA A 574 35.97 -21.02 -5.57
N ASN A 575 35.77 -21.81 -6.63
CA ASN A 575 35.86 -21.28 -8.00
C ASN A 575 34.64 -20.43 -8.34
N THR A 576 33.46 -20.87 -7.90
CA THR A 576 32.20 -20.15 -8.09
C THR A 576 32.03 -19.04 -7.06
N PHE A 577 32.47 -19.27 -5.81
CA PHE A 577 32.33 -18.35 -4.68
C PHE A 577 33.69 -18.08 -4.00
N PRO A 578 34.60 -17.31 -4.64
CA PRO A 578 35.98 -17.13 -4.16
C PRO A 578 36.09 -16.46 -2.79
N ASN A 579 35.09 -15.66 -2.42
CA ASN A 579 35.02 -14.96 -1.13
C ASN A 579 33.99 -15.57 -0.19
N ALA A 580 33.65 -16.86 -0.34
CA ALA A 580 32.63 -17.52 0.46
C ALA A 580 32.90 -17.40 1.97
N TRP A 581 34.12 -17.72 2.38
CA TRP A 581 34.64 -17.57 3.73
C TRP A 581 35.86 -16.65 3.73
N ILE A 582 35.78 -15.55 4.47
CA ILE A 582 36.89 -14.60 4.65
C ILE A 582 37.88 -15.10 5.70
N ASP A 583 37.38 -15.65 6.81
CA ASP A 583 38.20 -16.24 7.86
C ASP A 583 37.46 -17.40 8.54
N THR A 584 38.16 -18.53 8.70
CA THR A 584 37.70 -19.73 9.43
C THR A 584 38.68 -20.17 10.51
N SER A 585 39.72 -19.38 10.76
CA SER A 585 40.86 -19.71 11.64
C SER A 585 40.72 -19.15 13.05
N LYS A 586 39.90 -18.09 13.23
CA LYS A 586 39.70 -17.44 14.53
C LYS A 586 38.78 -18.26 15.42
N THR A 587 39.16 -18.42 16.67
CA THR A 587 38.33 -19.03 17.70
C THR A 587 37.17 -18.11 18.10
N VAL A 588 36.18 -18.67 18.82
CA VAL A 588 35.03 -17.89 19.34
C VAL A 588 35.50 -16.69 20.18
N THR A 589 36.53 -16.86 21.01
CA THR A 589 37.04 -15.81 21.90
C THR A 589 37.88 -14.75 21.18
N GLU A 590 38.34 -15.02 19.96
CA GLU A 590 39.01 -14.05 19.09
C GLU A 590 38.00 -13.28 18.23
N LEU A 591 36.85 -13.87 17.94
CA LEU A 591 35.76 -13.21 17.20
C LEU A 591 34.91 -12.31 18.10
N PHE A 592 34.55 -12.79 19.29
CA PHE A 592 33.55 -12.17 20.15
C PHE A 592 34.07 -11.80 21.54
N GLU A 593 33.50 -10.77 22.15
CA GLU A 593 33.77 -10.39 23.53
C GLU A 593 33.39 -11.51 24.52
N ASP A 594 32.14 -11.97 24.51
CA ASP A 594 31.64 -13.02 25.41
C ASP A 594 30.39 -13.74 24.85
N ALA A 595 30.60 -14.52 23.79
CA ALA A 595 29.53 -15.26 23.10
C ALA A 595 28.80 -16.28 23.98
N GLY A 596 29.43 -16.80 25.04
CA GLY A 596 28.82 -17.77 25.95
C GLY A 596 27.67 -17.19 26.78
N ASN A 597 27.67 -15.87 26.98
CA ASN A 597 26.64 -15.11 27.68
C ASN A 597 25.81 -14.22 26.75
N GLY A 598 25.81 -14.49 25.44
CA GLY A 598 25.04 -13.74 24.45
C GLY A 598 25.61 -12.37 24.07
N ASN A 599 26.81 -12.00 24.53
CA ASN A 599 27.49 -10.78 24.09
C ASN A 599 28.37 -11.06 22.87
N PHE A 600 27.80 -10.85 21.69
CA PHE A 600 28.49 -11.08 20.41
C PHE A 600 29.24 -9.87 19.89
N LYS A 601 29.52 -8.85 20.73
CA LYS A 601 30.29 -7.70 20.30
C LYS A 601 31.63 -8.13 19.67
N LEU A 602 31.90 -7.64 18.46
CA LEU A 602 33.03 -8.07 17.66
C LEU A 602 34.35 -7.55 18.22
N LYS A 603 35.33 -8.44 18.32
CA LYS A 603 36.74 -8.10 18.59
C LYS A 603 37.52 -7.76 17.32
N ILE A 604 37.06 -8.30 16.18
CA ILE A 604 37.63 -8.05 14.86
C ILE A 604 37.17 -6.69 14.31
N ASP A 605 38.00 -6.09 13.46
CA ASP A 605 37.69 -4.84 12.77
C ASP A 605 37.03 -5.14 11.42
N ALA A 606 35.79 -5.64 11.48
CA ALA A 606 34.99 -5.99 10.31
C ALA A 606 33.51 -5.67 10.55
N GLN A 607 32.83 -5.21 9.50
CA GLN A 607 31.39 -4.98 9.49
C GLN A 607 30.68 -6.23 8.96
N VAL A 608 30.74 -7.31 9.75
CA VAL A 608 30.22 -8.65 9.40
C VAL A 608 29.36 -9.21 10.50
N GLY A 609 28.30 -9.94 10.15
CA GLY A 609 27.31 -10.43 11.09
C GLY A 609 26.29 -9.36 11.44
N ASP A 610 25.60 -9.55 12.56
CA ASP A 610 24.55 -8.62 13.00
C ASP A 610 25.13 -7.25 13.38
N PRO A 611 24.68 -6.15 12.75
CA PRO A 611 25.18 -4.80 12.99
C PRO A 611 25.10 -4.33 14.44
N ARG A 612 24.19 -4.89 15.25
CA ARG A 612 24.09 -4.58 16.69
C ARG A 612 25.38 -4.88 17.46
N TRP A 613 26.20 -5.77 16.92
CA TRP A 613 27.43 -6.22 17.56
C TRP A 613 28.70 -5.62 16.98
N TYR A 614 28.58 -4.74 15.99
CA TYR A 614 29.75 -4.10 15.41
C TYR A 614 30.54 -3.34 16.48
N LYS A 615 31.86 -3.32 16.29
CA LYS A 615 32.73 -2.50 17.12
C LYS A 615 32.39 -1.04 16.84
N ASN A 616 31.98 -0.30 17.86
CA ASN A 616 31.81 1.14 17.74
C ASN A 616 33.13 1.75 17.27
N VAL A 617 33.13 2.42 16.12
CA VAL A 617 34.25 3.26 15.70
C VAL A 617 34.33 4.39 16.72
N LYS A 618 35.46 4.46 17.44
CA LYS A 618 35.71 5.55 18.39
C LYS A 618 36.04 6.85 17.68
#